data_AF-A0A8S8YI85-F1
#
_entry.id   AF-A0A8S8YI85-F1
#
_cell.length_a   1.000
_cell.length_b   1.000
_cell.length_c   1.000
_cell.angle_alpha   90.00
_cell.angle_beta   90.00
_cell.angle_gamma   90.00
#
_symmetry.space_group_name_H-M   'P 1'
#
loop_
_entity.id
_entity.type
_entity.pdbx_description
1 polymer ?
#
loop_
_entity_poly.entity_id
_entity_poly.type
_entity_poly.pdbx_seq_one_letter_code
_entity_poly.pdbx_strand_id
1 'polypeptide(L)'
;MSLEALADEIAAQAKAEAKALKDEAKKTAKSLDKEAEAEVAEIREALVSRAEREATQLSKELVASSRQDNQKRELIAKAKELDATWDAVKAEVGSAKLSGRAALIKALVAEAKKEGDGMTMRPVSIDRKALEKEAKGFNFGADIDGLGGFTLESADSSIVLDYRFDSRLEEAWKASLASVNETLFGN
;
A
#
# COMPACT_ATOMS: atom_id res chain seq x y z
N MET A 1 -72.75 -13.36 74.26
CA MET A 1 -72.08 -12.25 73.55
C MET A 1 -73.15 -11.50 72.77
N SER A 2 -73.18 -10.16 72.81
CA SER A 2 -74.11 -9.39 71.96
C SER A 2 -73.61 -9.38 70.52
N LEU A 3 -74.52 -9.30 69.56
CA LEU A 3 -74.20 -9.22 68.13
C LEU A 3 -73.28 -8.03 67.81
N GLU A 4 -73.41 -6.93 68.55
CA GLU A 4 -72.57 -5.74 68.41
C GLU A 4 -71.11 -6.01 68.80
N ALA A 5 -70.84 -6.75 69.87
CA ALA A 5 -69.47 -7.09 70.26
C ALA A 5 -68.77 -7.97 69.20
N LEU A 6 -69.51 -8.89 68.58
CA LEU A 6 -68.99 -9.73 67.49
C LEU A 6 -68.73 -8.90 66.22
N ALA A 7 -69.60 -7.95 65.89
CA ALA A 7 -69.43 -7.06 64.74
C ALA A 7 -68.19 -6.14 64.91
N ASP A 8 -67.96 -5.62 66.10
CA ASP A 8 -66.78 -4.80 66.42
C ASP A 8 -65.48 -5.61 66.34
N GLU A 9 -65.51 -6.87 66.80
CA GLU A 9 -64.36 -7.78 66.74
C GLU A 9 -64.00 -8.16 65.29
N ILE A 10 -65.00 -8.43 64.44
CA ILE A 10 -64.82 -8.65 63.00
C ILE A 10 -64.28 -7.38 62.32
N ALA A 11 -64.81 -6.20 62.65
CA ALA A 11 -64.34 -4.94 62.08
C ALA A 11 -62.89 -4.62 62.50
N ALA A 12 -62.51 -4.97 63.72
CA ALA A 12 -61.14 -4.82 64.21
C ALA A 12 -60.18 -5.78 63.50
N GLN A 13 -60.57 -7.05 63.33
CA GLN A 13 -59.78 -8.04 62.56
C GLN A 13 -59.62 -7.61 61.09
N ALA A 14 -60.70 -7.20 60.42
CA ALA A 14 -60.64 -6.74 59.03
C ALA A 14 -59.73 -5.51 58.85
N LYS A 15 -59.73 -4.57 59.81
CA LYS A 15 -58.80 -3.42 59.80
C LYS A 15 -57.35 -3.86 60.02
N ALA A 16 -57.11 -4.83 60.89
CA ALA A 16 -55.78 -5.38 61.13
C ALA A 16 -55.24 -6.08 59.88
N GLU A 17 -56.05 -6.91 59.22
CA GLU A 17 -55.70 -7.58 57.96
C GLU A 17 -55.44 -6.58 56.83
N ALA A 18 -56.32 -5.58 56.66
CA ALA A 18 -56.13 -4.56 55.65
C ALA A 18 -54.84 -3.73 55.87
N LYS A 19 -54.46 -3.50 57.13
CA LYS A 19 -53.20 -2.83 57.47
C LYS A 19 -52.01 -3.72 57.18
N ALA A 20 -52.05 -5.00 57.59
CA ALA A 20 -51.01 -5.96 57.30
C ALA A 20 -50.75 -6.10 55.79
N LEU A 21 -51.82 -6.20 54.99
CA LEU A 21 -51.72 -6.26 53.53
C LEU A 21 -51.09 -5.00 52.92
N LYS A 22 -51.44 -3.81 53.41
CA LYS A 22 -50.83 -2.55 52.94
C LYS A 22 -49.35 -2.45 53.30
N ASP A 23 -48.98 -2.88 54.50
CA ASP A 23 -47.59 -2.84 54.96
C ASP A 23 -46.74 -3.86 54.20
N GLU A 24 -47.28 -5.03 53.90
CA GLU A 24 -46.66 -6.04 53.04
C GLU A 24 -46.49 -5.53 51.60
N ALA A 25 -47.54 -4.95 51.00
CA ALA A 25 -47.46 -4.36 49.66
C ALA A 25 -46.41 -3.24 49.57
N LYS A 26 -46.30 -2.38 50.59
CA LYS A 26 -45.26 -1.34 50.67
C LYS A 26 -43.86 -1.94 50.80
N LYS A 27 -43.70 -3.05 51.53
CA LYS A 27 -42.43 -3.75 51.67
C LYS A 27 -42.01 -4.36 50.33
N THR A 28 -42.94 -4.99 49.61
CA THR A 28 -42.71 -5.55 48.28
C THR A 28 -42.33 -4.47 47.28
N ALA A 29 -43.07 -3.35 47.24
CA ALA A 29 -42.76 -2.22 46.36
C ALA A 29 -41.33 -1.68 46.60
N LYS A 30 -40.94 -1.46 47.87
CA LYS A 30 -39.59 -1.02 48.21
C LYS A 30 -38.51 -2.03 47.84
N SER A 31 -38.82 -3.33 47.87
CA SER A 31 -37.88 -4.37 47.45
C SER A 31 -37.70 -4.34 45.93
N LEU A 32 -38.81 -4.22 45.19
CA LEU A 32 -38.82 -4.13 43.73
C LEU A 32 -38.04 -2.90 43.23
N ASP A 33 -38.25 -1.74 43.86
CA ASP A 33 -37.54 -0.51 43.51
C ASP A 33 -36.02 -0.67 43.70
N LYS A 34 -35.60 -1.30 44.81
CA LYS A 34 -34.18 -1.57 45.07
C LYS A 34 -33.57 -2.55 44.09
N GLU A 35 -34.31 -3.59 43.72
CA GLU A 35 -33.88 -4.59 42.75
C GLU A 35 -33.74 -3.96 41.36
N ALA A 36 -34.71 -3.15 40.94
CA ALA A 36 -34.65 -2.39 39.70
C ALA A 36 -33.49 -1.37 39.69
N GLU A 37 -33.25 -0.66 40.79
CA GLU A 37 -32.09 0.24 40.92
C GLU A 37 -30.76 -0.51 40.80
N ALA A 38 -30.66 -1.70 41.40
CA ALA A 38 -29.48 -2.55 41.31
C ALA A 38 -29.26 -3.07 39.88
N GLU A 39 -30.31 -3.57 39.22
CA GLU A 39 -30.25 -4.01 37.82
C GLU A 39 -29.82 -2.87 36.88
N VAL A 40 -30.40 -1.68 37.06
CA VAL A 40 -30.03 -0.49 36.27
C VAL A 40 -28.57 -0.10 36.50
N ALA A 41 -28.08 -0.18 37.73
CA ALA A 41 -26.69 0.08 38.06
C ALA A 41 -25.75 -0.92 37.37
N GLU A 42 -26.06 -2.21 37.42
CA GLU A 42 -25.29 -3.26 36.75
C GLU A 42 -25.27 -3.08 35.23
N ILE A 43 -26.43 -2.82 34.62
CA ILE A 43 -26.54 -2.56 33.17
C ILE A 43 -25.70 -1.35 32.80
N ARG A 44 -25.76 -0.27 33.58
CA ARG A 44 -25.00 0.95 33.31
C ARG A 44 -23.50 0.70 33.40
N GLU A 45 -23.03 0.00 34.43
CA GLU A 45 -21.62 -0.33 34.60
C GLU A 45 -21.12 -1.22 33.44
N ALA A 46 -21.90 -2.23 33.05
CA ALA A 46 -21.59 -3.09 31.92
C ALA A 46 -21.49 -2.31 30.61
N LEU A 47 -22.41 -1.37 30.35
CA LEU A 47 -22.41 -0.52 29.16
C LEU A 47 -21.20 0.42 29.15
N VAL A 48 -20.86 1.05 30.28
CA VAL A 48 -19.69 1.93 30.39
C VAL A 48 -18.40 1.14 30.16
N SER A 49 -18.22 0.00 30.82
CA SER A 49 -17.03 -0.83 30.64
C SER A 49 -16.88 -1.31 29.19
N ARG A 50 -18.01 -1.66 28.53
CA ARG A 50 -18.00 -2.02 27.12
C ARG A 50 -17.61 -0.83 26.24
N ALA A 51 -18.19 0.34 26.45
CA ALA A 51 -17.86 1.55 25.69
C ALA A 51 -16.39 1.95 25.84
N GLU A 52 -15.81 1.84 27.04
CA GLU A 52 -14.39 2.12 27.28
C GLU A 52 -13.47 1.14 26.54
N ARG A 53 -13.82 -0.16 26.53
CA ARG A 53 -13.09 -1.18 25.78
C ARG A 53 -13.15 -0.91 24.28
N GLU A 54 -14.34 -0.63 23.74
CA GLU A 54 -14.56 -0.30 22.33
C GLU A 54 -13.80 0.97 21.93
N ALA A 55 -13.85 2.03 22.75
CA ALA A 55 -13.10 3.26 22.51
C ALA A 55 -11.58 3.03 22.50
N THR A 56 -11.07 2.21 23.42
CA THR A 56 -9.65 1.84 23.48
C THR A 56 -9.23 1.04 22.25
N GLN A 57 -10.07 0.10 21.81
CA GLN A 57 -9.83 -0.69 20.62
C GLN A 57 -9.82 0.20 19.36
N LEU A 58 -10.84 1.04 19.20
CA LEU A 58 -10.95 1.96 18.07
C LEU A 58 -9.75 2.92 18.00
N SER A 59 -9.29 3.42 19.15
CA SER A 59 -8.09 4.27 19.23
C SER A 59 -6.84 3.53 18.73
N LYS A 60 -6.64 2.27 19.15
CA LYS A 60 -5.52 1.44 18.68
C LYS A 60 -5.59 1.18 17.17
N GLU A 61 -6.77 0.84 16.67
CA GLU A 61 -7.01 0.61 15.24
C GLU A 61 -6.75 1.87 14.42
N LEU A 62 -7.20 3.04 14.89
CA LEU A 62 -6.98 4.32 14.24
C LEU A 62 -5.49 4.67 14.14
N VAL A 63 -4.74 4.47 15.23
CA VAL A 63 -3.29 4.71 15.24
C VAL A 63 -2.58 3.75 14.30
N ALA A 64 -2.96 2.47 14.30
CA ALA A 64 -2.39 1.47 13.41
C ALA A 64 -2.66 1.82 11.92
N SER A 65 -3.90 2.16 11.60
CA SER A 65 -4.30 2.62 10.25
C SER A 65 -3.52 3.85 9.83
N SER A 66 -3.40 4.86 10.71
CA SER A 66 -2.64 6.08 10.41
C SER A 66 -1.15 5.80 10.15
N ARG A 67 -0.54 4.88 10.92
CA ARG A 67 0.84 4.45 10.70
C ARG A 67 1.01 3.76 9.34
N GLN A 68 0.08 2.87 8.99
CA GLN A 68 0.09 2.19 7.70
C GLN A 68 -0.04 3.18 6.54
N ASP A 69 -0.95 4.16 6.66
CA ASP A 69 -1.15 5.20 5.65
C ASP A 69 0.10 6.07 5.48
N ASN A 70 0.76 6.44 6.57
CA ASN A 70 2.00 7.20 6.52
C ASN A 70 3.12 6.41 5.85
N GLN A 71 3.28 5.13 6.18
CA GLN A 71 4.26 4.26 5.52
C GLN A 71 3.97 4.13 4.02
N LYS A 72 2.70 3.97 3.65
CA LYS A 72 2.29 3.92 2.24
C LYS A 72 2.63 5.22 1.51
N ARG A 73 2.35 6.37 2.11
CA ARG A 73 2.67 7.69 1.53
C ARG A 73 4.18 7.86 1.34
N GLU A 74 4.97 7.43 2.32
CA GLU A 74 6.43 7.47 2.23
C GLU A 74 6.93 6.60 1.06
N LEU A 75 6.44 5.37 0.93
CA LEU A 75 6.82 4.49 -0.18
C LEU A 75 6.42 5.05 -1.55
N ILE A 76 5.23 5.65 -1.67
CA ILE A 76 4.78 6.30 -2.90
C ILE A 76 5.69 7.49 -3.24
N ALA A 77 6.08 8.30 -2.25
CA ALA A 77 7.00 9.40 -2.47
C ALA A 77 8.38 8.90 -2.95
N LYS A 78 8.93 7.87 -2.30
CA LYS A 78 10.20 7.25 -2.71
C LYS A 78 10.14 6.68 -4.13
N ALA A 79 9.05 5.98 -4.47
CA ALA A 79 8.85 5.46 -5.83
C ALA A 79 8.82 6.59 -6.86
N LYS A 80 8.13 7.70 -6.57
CA LYS A 80 8.07 8.85 -7.47
C LYS A 80 9.46 9.48 -7.71
N GLU A 81 10.29 9.60 -6.67
CA GLU A 81 11.65 10.13 -6.82
C GLU A 81 12.55 9.16 -7.63
N LEU A 82 12.38 7.85 -7.43
CA LEU A 82 13.07 6.84 -8.24
C LEU A 82 12.65 6.90 -9.71
N ASP A 83 11.36 7.02 -9.99
CA ASP A 83 10.84 7.16 -11.36
C ASP A 83 11.36 8.43 -12.02
N ALA A 84 11.38 9.56 -11.30
CA ALA A 84 11.93 10.82 -11.80
C ALA A 84 13.44 10.72 -12.09
N THR A 85 14.18 10.01 -11.22
CA THR A 85 15.62 9.76 -11.41
C THR A 85 15.85 8.86 -12.63
N TRP A 86 15.06 7.80 -12.78
CA TRP A 86 15.10 6.92 -13.94
C TRP A 86 14.81 7.66 -15.25
N ASP A 87 13.80 8.53 -15.27
CA ASP A 87 13.47 9.36 -16.42
C ASP A 87 14.59 10.35 -16.76
N ALA A 88 15.21 10.97 -15.77
CA ALA A 88 16.35 11.87 -15.98
C ALA A 88 17.55 11.12 -16.58
N VAL A 89 17.89 9.94 -16.06
CA VAL A 89 18.99 9.12 -16.58
C VAL A 89 18.69 8.65 -18.00
N LYS A 90 17.46 8.19 -18.30
CA LYS A 90 17.06 7.84 -19.67
C LYS A 90 17.21 9.02 -20.62
N ALA A 91 16.81 10.23 -20.21
CA ALA A 91 16.96 11.43 -21.03
C ALA A 91 18.43 11.77 -21.31
N GLU A 92 19.31 11.58 -20.32
CA GLU A 92 20.75 11.80 -20.48
C GLU A 92 21.40 10.76 -21.41
N VAL A 93 21.08 9.47 -21.21
CA VAL A 93 21.58 8.38 -22.05
C VAL A 93 21.02 8.44 -23.47
N GLY A 94 19.77 8.87 -23.63
CA GLY A 94 19.12 9.12 -24.91
C GLY A 94 19.64 10.37 -25.64
N SER A 95 20.47 11.19 -24.99
CA SER A 95 21.00 12.41 -25.58
C SER A 95 22.17 12.12 -26.53
N ALA A 96 22.19 12.81 -27.66
CA ALA A 96 23.33 12.80 -28.58
C ALA A 96 24.61 13.39 -27.95
N LYS A 97 24.47 14.13 -26.83
CA LYS A 97 25.57 14.77 -26.11
C LYS A 97 26.18 13.88 -25.02
N LEU A 98 25.71 12.65 -24.86
CA LEU A 98 26.25 11.72 -23.87
C LEU A 98 27.77 11.56 -24.06
N SER A 99 28.53 11.88 -23.01
CA SER A 99 29.98 11.75 -23.03
C SER A 99 30.37 10.27 -23.20
N GLY A 100 31.30 9.98 -24.11
CA GLY A 100 31.73 8.61 -24.38
C GLY A 100 30.78 7.80 -25.29
N ARG A 101 29.66 8.36 -25.77
CA ARG A 101 28.72 7.69 -26.67
C ARG A 101 29.39 7.05 -27.90
N ALA A 102 30.29 7.79 -28.57
CA ALA A 102 31.01 7.28 -29.72
C ALA A 102 31.92 6.08 -29.38
N ALA A 103 32.53 6.09 -28.19
CA ALA A 103 33.37 4.98 -27.72
C ALA A 103 32.51 3.74 -27.39
N LEU A 104 31.35 3.93 -26.76
CA LEU A 104 30.37 2.87 -26.51
C LEU A 104 29.89 2.23 -27.81
N ILE A 105 29.47 3.04 -28.79
CA ILE A 105 29.04 2.55 -30.11
C ILE A 105 30.15 1.72 -30.76
N LYS A 106 31.38 2.22 -30.74
CA LYS A 106 32.53 1.50 -31.31
C LYS A 106 32.77 0.15 -30.63
N ALA A 107 32.66 0.09 -29.30
CA ALA A 107 32.79 -1.16 -28.55
C ALA A 107 31.67 -2.16 -28.91
N LEU A 108 30.41 -1.69 -29.00
CA LEU A 108 29.27 -2.52 -29.38
C LEU A 108 29.39 -3.06 -30.80
N VAL A 109 29.85 -2.23 -31.75
CA VAL A 109 30.12 -2.67 -33.13
C VAL A 109 31.22 -3.73 -33.16
N ALA A 110 32.26 -3.60 -32.32
CA ALA A 110 33.33 -4.58 -32.24
C ALA A 110 32.86 -5.92 -31.62
N GLU A 111 31.93 -5.87 -30.67
CA GLU A 111 31.25 -7.05 -30.11
C GLU A 111 30.37 -7.72 -31.15
N ALA A 112 29.52 -6.95 -31.82
CA ALA A 112 28.64 -7.41 -32.89
C ALA A 112 29.38 -8.08 -34.06
N LYS A 113 30.58 -7.61 -34.42
CA LYS A 113 31.42 -8.24 -35.46
C LYS A 113 31.88 -9.66 -35.11
N LYS A 114 31.79 -10.09 -33.86
CA LYS A 114 32.18 -11.45 -33.43
C LYS A 114 31.06 -12.47 -33.61
N GLU A 115 29.81 -12.03 -33.68
CA GLU A 115 28.62 -12.89 -33.76
C GLU A 115 28.33 -13.43 -35.18
N GLY A 116 29.08 -12.98 -36.19
CA GLY A 116 29.07 -13.55 -37.54
C GLY A 116 28.59 -12.60 -38.64
N ASP A 117 28.88 -12.98 -39.89
CA ASP A 117 28.53 -12.22 -41.10
C ASP A 117 27.12 -12.57 -41.61
N GLY A 118 26.44 -11.59 -42.23
CA GLY A 118 25.15 -11.80 -42.90
C GLY A 118 23.91 -11.26 -42.18
N MET A 119 24.08 -10.55 -41.06
CA MET A 119 22.98 -9.90 -40.33
C MET A 119 22.73 -8.46 -40.80
N THR A 120 21.47 -8.03 -40.76
CA THR A 120 21.05 -6.65 -41.03
C THR A 120 21.05 -5.84 -39.74
N MET A 121 21.78 -4.73 -39.73
CA MET A 121 21.86 -3.79 -38.62
C MET A 121 20.74 -2.76 -38.71
N ARG A 122 19.90 -2.69 -37.68
CA ARG A 122 18.87 -1.64 -37.54
C ARG A 122 19.32 -0.61 -36.50
N PRO A 123 19.78 0.58 -36.93
CA PRO A 123 20.28 1.59 -36.01
C PRO A 123 19.14 2.34 -35.33
N VAL A 124 19.41 2.89 -34.14
CA VAL A 124 18.61 3.98 -33.61
C VAL A 124 18.95 5.26 -34.39
N SER A 125 17.95 6.06 -34.76
CA SER A 125 18.08 7.23 -35.63
C SER A 125 19.18 8.21 -35.19
N ILE A 126 19.34 8.40 -33.88
CA ILE A 126 20.35 9.29 -33.28
C ILE A 126 21.79 8.83 -33.55
N ASP A 127 22.02 7.52 -33.72
CA ASP A 127 23.34 6.90 -33.87
C ASP A 127 23.66 6.47 -35.29
N ARG A 128 22.70 6.50 -36.21
CA ARG A 128 22.86 6.08 -37.62
C ARG A 128 24.15 6.62 -38.23
N LYS A 129 24.40 7.94 -38.13
CA LYS A 129 25.58 8.58 -38.72
C LYS A 129 26.91 8.11 -38.12
N ALA A 130 26.91 7.72 -36.84
CA ALA A 130 28.09 7.19 -36.18
C ALA A 130 28.30 5.71 -36.57
N LEU A 131 27.22 4.93 -36.63
CA LEU A 131 27.23 3.53 -37.01
C LEU A 131 27.66 3.32 -38.48
N GLU A 132 27.18 4.15 -39.41
CA GLU A 132 27.60 4.10 -40.82
C GLU A 132 29.11 4.31 -41.01
N LYS A 133 29.77 5.00 -40.07
CA LYS A 133 31.23 5.21 -40.10
C LYS A 133 32.01 4.04 -39.51
N GLU A 134 31.54 3.45 -38.42
CA GLU A 134 32.25 2.44 -37.63
C GLU A 134 31.90 0.99 -38.03
N ALA A 135 30.66 0.73 -38.43
CA ALA A 135 30.13 -0.59 -38.81
C ALA A 135 30.21 -0.83 -40.33
N LYS A 136 31.35 -0.51 -40.93
CA LYS A 136 31.63 -0.86 -42.35
C LYS A 136 31.58 -2.37 -42.51
N GLY A 137 30.73 -2.85 -43.43
CA GLY A 137 30.54 -4.28 -43.72
C GLY A 137 29.17 -4.84 -43.33
N PHE A 138 28.35 -4.09 -42.58
CA PHE A 138 26.97 -4.49 -42.28
C PHE A 138 25.97 -3.90 -43.27
N ASN A 139 24.89 -4.63 -43.54
CA ASN A 139 23.73 -4.10 -44.24
C ASN A 139 22.89 -3.29 -43.27
N PHE A 140 22.56 -2.04 -43.61
CA PHE A 140 21.74 -1.18 -42.76
C PHE A 140 20.25 -1.28 -43.14
N GLY A 141 19.42 -1.60 -42.15
CA GLY A 141 17.96 -1.62 -42.26
C GLY A 141 17.31 -0.28 -41.90
N ALA A 142 16.00 -0.34 -41.66
CA ALA A 142 15.22 0.79 -41.18
C ALA A 142 15.61 1.18 -39.75
N ASP A 143 15.38 2.47 -39.42
CA ASP A 143 15.58 2.96 -38.06
C ASP A 143 14.60 2.32 -37.08
N ILE A 144 15.07 2.13 -35.86
CA ILE A 144 14.28 1.67 -34.72
C ILE A 144 14.26 2.73 -33.62
N ASP A 145 13.22 2.69 -32.79
CA ASP A 145 13.11 3.52 -31.61
C ASP A 145 13.96 2.96 -30.45
N GLY A 146 14.58 3.88 -29.71
CA GLY A 146 15.40 3.55 -28.53
C GLY A 146 16.23 4.74 -28.08
N LEU A 147 16.95 4.57 -26.97
CA LEU A 147 17.87 5.57 -26.43
C LEU A 147 19.17 5.65 -27.24
N GLY A 148 19.56 4.54 -27.87
CA GLY A 148 20.78 4.44 -28.65
C GLY A 148 21.17 3.02 -29.01
N GLY A 149 22.22 2.89 -29.81
CA GLY A 149 22.73 1.61 -30.29
C GLY A 149 22.00 1.10 -31.53
N PHE A 150 21.90 -0.22 -31.65
CA PHE A 150 21.34 -0.90 -32.80
C PHE A 150 20.87 -2.31 -32.42
N THR A 151 20.07 -2.93 -33.28
CA THR A 151 19.84 -4.38 -33.25
C THR A 151 20.42 -5.04 -34.48
N LEU A 152 20.82 -6.31 -34.34
CA LEU A 152 21.15 -7.16 -35.49
C LEU A 152 20.00 -8.14 -35.71
N GLU A 153 19.55 -8.24 -36.95
CA GLU A 153 18.51 -9.19 -37.36
C GLU A 153 19.05 -10.12 -38.43
N SER A 154 18.84 -11.43 -38.27
CA SER A 154 19.17 -12.42 -39.29
C SER A 154 18.35 -12.21 -40.58
N ALA A 155 18.85 -12.68 -41.73
CA ALA A 155 18.19 -12.51 -43.02
C ALA A 155 16.79 -13.16 -43.12
N ASP A 156 16.53 -14.15 -42.26
CA ASP A 156 15.25 -14.85 -42.10
C ASP A 156 14.39 -14.29 -40.95
N SER A 157 14.84 -13.21 -40.30
CA SER A 157 14.21 -12.57 -39.14
C SER A 157 13.98 -13.51 -37.93
N SER A 158 14.66 -14.65 -37.87
CA SER A 158 14.49 -15.62 -36.78
C SER A 158 15.29 -15.29 -35.51
N ILE A 159 16.37 -14.52 -35.66
CA ILE A 159 17.29 -14.13 -34.59
C ILE A 159 17.42 -12.61 -34.56
N VAL A 160 17.18 -12.02 -33.38
CA VAL A 160 17.41 -10.60 -33.10
C VAL A 160 18.37 -10.48 -31.92
N LEU A 161 19.53 -9.86 -32.13
CA LEU A 161 20.49 -9.53 -31.09
C LEU A 161 20.37 -8.05 -30.71
N ASP A 162 20.19 -7.78 -29.41
CA ASP A 162 19.94 -6.45 -28.89
C ASP A 162 21.24 -5.77 -28.39
N TYR A 163 21.71 -4.80 -29.17
CA TYR A 163 22.84 -3.92 -28.82
C TYR A 163 22.38 -2.50 -28.51
N ARG A 164 21.13 -2.33 -28.08
CA ARG A 164 20.62 -1.03 -27.66
C ARG A 164 21.15 -0.64 -26.29
N PHE A 165 21.17 0.66 -26.05
CA PHE A 165 21.48 1.21 -24.74
C PHE A 165 20.39 0.92 -23.72
N ASP A 166 19.15 0.74 -24.17
CA ASP A 166 17.96 0.49 -23.35
C ASP A 166 18.14 -0.71 -22.40
N SER A 167 18.51 -1.88 -22.94
CA SER A 167 18.69 -3.11 -22.15
C SER A 167 19.87 -2.99 -21.18
N ARG A 168 20.99 -2.43 -21.64
CA ARG A 168 22.18 -2.22 -20.81
C ARG A 168 21.95 -1.21 -19.69
N LEU A 169 21.17 -0.16 -19.98
CA LEU A 169 20.80 0.83 -18.98
C LEU A 169 19.88 0.20 -17.92
N GLU A 170 18.92 -0.63 -18.34
CA GLU A 170 18.06 -1.36 -17.41
C GLU A 170 18.86 -2.31 -16.51
N GLU A 171 19.81 -3.06 -17.06
CA GLU A 171 20.70 -3.93 -16.28
C GLU A 171 21.58 -3.14 -15.31
N ALA A 172 22.19 -2.05 -15.76
CA ALA A 172 23.00 -1.18 -14.91
C ALA A 172 22.18 -0.52 -13.80
N TRP A 173 20.95 -0.11 -14.10
CA TRP A 173 20.01 0.43 -13.12
C TRP A 173 19.67 -0.62 -12.07
N LYS A 174 19.28 -1.84 -12.47
CA LYS A 174 18.99 -2.94 -11.53
C LYS A 174 20.18 -3.25 -10.62
N ALA A 175 21.40 -3.24 -11.17
CA ALA A 175 22.61 -3.47 -10.40
C ALA A 175 22.95 -2.32 -9.43
N SER A 176 22.57 -1.08 -9.75
CA SER A 176 22.87 0.12 -8.96
C SER A 176 21.74 0.55 -8.00
N LEU A 177 20.55 -0.05 -8.09
CA LEU A 177 19.37 0.30 -7.27
C LEU A 177 19.67 0.41 -5.76
N ALA A 178 20.51 -0.47 -5.22
CA ALA A 178 20.90 -0.41 -3.81
C ALA A 178 21.64 0.89 -3.47
N SER A 179 22.66 1.23 -4.26
CA SER A 179 23.45 2.46 -4.09
C SER A 179 22.62 3.72 -4.37
N VAL A 180 21.72 3.67 -5.35
CA VAL A 180 20.79 4.78 -5.64
C VAL A 180 19.85 5.01 -4.45
N ASN A 181 19.29 3.95 -3.85
CA ASN A 181 18.44 4.06 -2.67
C ASN A 181 19.19 4.62 -1.45
N GLU A 182 20.42 4.16 -1.19
CA GLU A 182 21.28 4.68 -0.12
C GLU A 182 21.56 6.17 -0.34
N THR A 183 21.88 6.58 -1.56
CA THR A 183 22.20 7.98 -1.88
C THR A 183 20.99 8.90 -1.78
N LEU A 184 19.83 8.48 -2.29
CA LEU A 184 18.63 9.31 -2.32
C LEU A 184 17.91 9.38 -0.98
N PHE A 185 17.93 8.30 -0.20
CA PHE A 185 17.10 8.17 1.00
C PHE A 185 17.89 7.95 2.29
N GLY A 186 19.22 7.78 2.23
CA GLY A 186 20.09 7.70 3.41
C GLY A 186 19.94 6.42 4.23
N ASN A 187 19.54 5.32 3.59
CA ASN A 187 19.42 4.00 4.22
C ASN A 187 20.72 3.21 4.17
#